data_AF-A0A0K2ZIB1-F1
#
_entry.id   AF-A0A0K2ZIB1-F1
#
_cell.length_a   1.000
_cell.length_b   1.000
_cell.length_c   1.000
_cell.angle_alpha   90.00
_cell.angle_beta   90.00
_cell.angle_gamma   90.00
#
_symmetry.space_group_name_H-M   'P 1'
#
loop_
_entity.id
_entity.type
_entity.pdbx_description
1 polymer ?
#
loop_
_entity_poly.entity_id
_entity_poly.type
_entity_poly.pdbx_seq_one_letter_code
_entity_poly.pdbx_strand_id
1 'polypeptide(L)'
;MSEWYYADAAQQRHGPMPAEQLQQRFQRGEVGLTTLVWRDGLSQWHPLADVVDELGLTQAPAASAADAAAAAPPAADAEAIPSAWTTPDAAAATHSPYAVPTATLGEEPRFVGDGEVVQAGFWKRTAAYLIDGMLVGIVSQVIQFVIMLGFFGFSGLGGGRTPDFSSASGILMLVLAYLVPLAMSALYFGLFHASTKQATLGKMAIGIKVVRTDGSRISVGRGIGRYFGFLLSSLTLFIGFLMAAFTERKQALHDMLCDTLVVDKWAYTDHPEWQQHKLGTVTVVILSLFGVLMVVVVLLVLLLIGVAASGSWH
;
A
#
# COMPACT_ATOMS: atom_id res chain seq x y z
N MET A 1 47.25 9.95 10.01
CA MET A 1 45.90 9.37 10.17
C MET A 1 45.11 9.82 8.95
N SER A 2 44.61 8.90 8.14
CA SER A 2 43.85 9.26 6.94
C SER A 2 42.45 9.71 7.36
N GLU A 3 42.09 10.94 7.02
CA GLU A 3 40.75 11.48 7.26
C GLU A 3 39.79 10.95 6.18
N TRP A 4 38.67 10.38 6.61
CA TRP A 4 37.65 9.80 5.74
C TRP A 4 36.38 10.63 5.72
N TYR A 5 35.69 10.58 4.59
CA TYR A 5 34.38 11.17 4.36
C TYR A 5 33.45 10.10 3.81
N TYR A 6 32.15 10.20 4.13
CA TYR A 6 31.11 9.37 3.50
C TYR A 6 29.96 10.24 3.00
N ALA A 7 29.24 9.78 1.98
CA ALA A 7 28.02 10.40 1.49
C ALA A 7 26.80 9.59 1.93
N ASP A 8 25.84 10.20 2.62
CA ASP A 8 24.62 9.51 3.05
C ASP A 8 23.64 9.26 1.88
N ALA A 9 22.49 8.65 2.17
CA ALA A 9 21.44 8.40 1.17
C ALA A 9 20.87 9.68 0.54
N ALA A 10 21.04 10.84 1.19
CA ALA A 10 20.67 12.15 0.68
C ALA A 10 21.82 12.86 -0.06
N GLN A 11 22.93 12.15 -0.35
CA GLN A 11 24.15 12.68 -0.98
C GLN A 11 24.82 13.81 -0.17
N GLN A 12 24.55 13.91 1.13
CA GLN A 12 25.24 14.87 1.99
C GLN A 12 26.58 14.29 2.44
N ARG A 13 27.63 15.10 2.32
CA ARG A 13 28.99 14.73 2.71
C ARG A 13 29.18 14.90 4.21
N HIS A 14 29.54 13.83 4.90
CA HIS A 14 29.88 13.79 6.31
C HIS A 14 31.37 13.51 6.50
N GLY A 15 32.05 14.30 7.33
CA GLY A 15 33.49 14.19 7.61
C GLY A 15 34.15 15.58 7.75
N PRO A 16 35.46 15.66 8.00
CA PRO A 16 36.41 14.53 8.11
C PRO A 16 36.23 13.73 9.41
N MET A 17 36.42 12.41 9.34
CA MET A 17 36.45 11.54 10.51
C MET A 17 37.54 10.46 10.42
N PRO A 18 38.07 9.99 11.57
CA PRO A 18 39.02 8.88 11.60
C PRO A 18 38.39 7.58 11.08
N ALA A 19 39.23 6.70 10.51
CA ALA A 19 38.82 5.38 10.04
C ALA A 19 38.03 4.56 11.10
N GLU A 20 38.42 4.66 12.38
CA GLU A 20 37.75 3.97 13.49
C GLU A 20 36.28 4.42 13.69
N GLN A 21 35.98 5.72 13.51
CA GLN A 21 34.59 6.19 13.60
C GLN A 21 33.75 5.68 12.44
N LEU A 22 34.32 5.59 11.24
CA LEU A 22 33.65 5.03 10.08
C LEU A 22 33.36 3.53 10.30
N GLN A 23 34.30 2.79 10.90
CA GLN A 23 34.09 1.38 11.29
C GLN A 23 32.95 1.22 12.33
N GLN A 24 32.90 2.06 13.36
CA GLN A 24 31.83 2.00 14.36
C GLN A 24 30.44 2.26 13.74
N ARG A 25 30.36 3.19 12.80
CA ARG A 25 29.09 3.49 12.09
C ARG A 25 28.65 2.34 11.18
N PHE A 26 29.60 1.67 10.52
CA PHE A 26 29.32 0.44 9.79
C PHE A 26 28.80 -0.67 10.71
N GLN A 27 29.43 -0.87 11.88
CA GLN A 27 28.97 -1.86 12.87
C GLN A 27 27.57 -1.54 13.43
N ARG A 28 27.19 -0.26 13.51
CA ARG A 28 25.85 0.19 13.92
C ARG A 28 24.80 0.12 12.80
N GLY A 29 25.21 -0.21 11.57
CA GLY A 29 24.32 -0.24 10.40
C GLY A 29 23.92 1.14 9.88
N GLU A 30 24.61 2.21 10.29
CA GLU A 30 24.36 3.57 9.79
C GLU A 30 24.94 3.80 8.38
N VAL A 31 25.97 3.02 8.02
CA VAL A 31 26.68 3.08 6.74
C VAL A 31 26.75 1.66 6.18
N GLY A 32 26.39 1.49 4.91
CA GLY A 32 26.36 0.18 4.24
C GLY A 32 27.53 -0.01 3.26
N LEU A 33 27.70 -1.23 2.75
CA LEU A 33 28.75 -1.56 1.78
C LEU A 33 28.63 -0.76 0.46
N THR A 34 27.43 -0.30 0.11
CA THR A 34 27.18 0.53 -1.08
C THR A 34 27.33 2.02 -0.81
N THR A 35 27.60 2.43 0.44
CA THR A 35 27.77 3.85 0.79
C THR A 35 29.08 4.37 0.21
N LEU A 36 29.03 5.52 -0.45
CA LEU A 36 30.21 6.13 -1.07
C LEU A 36 31.10 6.76 0.01
N VAL A 37 32.40 6.44 -0.04
CA VAL A 37 33.44 6.96 0.84
C VAL A 37 34.58 7.56 0.05
N TRP A 38 35.27 8.53 0.66
CA TRP A 38 36.40 9.22 0.06
C TRP A 38 37.42 9.60 1.14
N ARG A 39 38.70 9.65 0.77
CA ARG A 39 39.79 10.15 1.61
C ARG A 39 40.84 10.85 0.77
N ASP A 40 41.68 11.64 1.43
CA ASP A 40 42.86 12.23 0.81
C ASP A 40 43.75 11.13 0.18
N GLY A 41 43.99 11.26 -1.12
CA GLY A 41 44.72 10.29 -1.95
C GLY A 41 43.87 9.48 -2.93
N LEU A 42 42.53 9.51 -2.81
CA LEU A 42 41.63 8.92 -3.81
C LEU A 42 41.21 9.96 -4.85
N SER A 43 41.25 9.58 -6.13
CA SER A 43 40.86 10.48 -7.25
C SER A 43 39.35 10.69 -7.35
N GLN A 44 38.54 9.78 -6.81
CA GLN A 44 37.08 9.81 -6.87
C GLN A 44 36.48 9.10 -5.65
N TRP A 45 35.17 9.27 -5.45
CA TRP A 45 34.41 8.54 -4.42
C TRP A 45 34.30 7.06 -4.80
N HIS A 46 34.55 6.18 -3.84
CA HIS A 46 34.45 4.73 -4.02
C HIS A 46 33.40 4.15 -3.07
N PRO A 47 32.62 3.12 -3.47
CA PRO A 47 31.80 2.35 -2.55
C PRO A 47 32.63 1.79 -1.39
N LEU A 48 32.05 1.76 -0.19
CA LEU A 48 32.71 1.20 1.00
C LEU A 48 33.17 -0.25 0.77
N ALA A 49 32.43 -1.01 -0.04
CA ALA A 49 32.77 -2.36 -0.49
C ALA A 49 34.17 -2.47 -1.12
N ASP A 50 34.64 -1.45 -1.82
CA ASP A 50 35.92 -1.46 -2.54
C ASP A 50 37.12 -1.19 -1.61
N VAL A 51 36.85 -0.68 -0.40
CA VAL A 51 37.87 -0.27 0.57
C VAL A 51 37.72 -0.98 1.93
N VAL A 52 36.96 -2.08 1.99
CA VAL A 52 36.73 -2.90 3.20
C VAL A 52 38.04 -3.42 3.77
N ASP A 53 38.95 -3.89 2.92
CA ASP A 53 40.25 -4.41 3.31
C ASP A 53 41.16 -3.30 3.86
N GLU A 54 41.06 -2.08 3.31
CA GLU A 54 41.83 -0.92 3.76
C GLU A 54 41.35 -0.41 5.13
N LEU A 55 40.05 -0.47 5.36
CA LEU A 55 39.41 -0.09 6.62
C LEU A 55 39.40 -1.23 7.66
N GLY A 56 40.01 -2.38 7.39
CA GLY A 56 40.07 -3.50 8.33
C GLY A 56 38.70 -4.04 8.76
N LEU A 57 37.68 -3.88 7.90
CA LEU A 57 36.29 -4.24 8.19
C LEU A 57 36.01 -5.76 8.08
N THR A 58 37.04 -6.57 7.84
CA THR A 58 36.98 -8.04 7.67
C THR A 58 37.17 -8.87 8.96
N GLN A 59 37.20 -8.26 10.14
CA GLN A 59 37.21 -9.00 11.42
C GLN A 59 36.02 -8.64 12.30
N ALA A 60 35.06 -9.56 12.42
CA ALA A 60 34.08 -9.55 13.50
C ALA A 60 34.79 -9.82 14.84
N PRO A 61 34.55 -9.03 15.91
CA PRO A 61 35.04 -9.37 17.23
C PRO A 61 34.34 -10.65 17.71
N ALA A 62 35.14 -11.62 18.16
CA ALA A 62 34.66 -12.80 18.86
C ALA A 62 33.95 -12.39 20.17
N ALA A 63 32.64 -12.18 20.11
CA ALA A 63 31.79 -12.17 21.28
C ALA A 63 31.57 -13.63 21.70
N SER A 64 32.07 -13.95 22.90
CA SER A 64 31.99 -15.23 23.60
C SER A 64 30.64 -15.95 23.40
N ALA A 65 30.66 -17.07 22.69
CA ALA A 65 29.56 -18.03 22.59
C ALA A 65 29.45 -18.94 23.84
N ALA A 66 30.11 -18.59 24.95
CA ALA A 66 30.12 -19.41 26.16
C ALA A 66 28.87 -19.23 27.06
N ASP A 67 28.13 -18.11 26.95
CA ASP A 67 27.02 -17.82 27.87
C ASP A 67 25.62 -18.09 27.29
N ALA A 68 25.48 -18.38 25.99
CA ALA A 68 24.19 -18.63 25.35
C ALA A 68 23.87 -20.13 25.17
N ALA A 69 24.83 -21.03 25.41
CA ALA A 69 24.67 -22.46 25.15
C ALA A 69 24.14 -23.29 26.35
N ALA A 70 23.77 -22.65 27.47
CA ALA A 70 23.33 -23.36 28.68
C ALA A 70 21.81 -23.57 28.80
N ALA A 71 21.00 -23.19 27.79
CA ALA A 71 19.54 -23.17 27.93
C ALA A 71 18.76 -23.74 26.73
N ALA A 72 19.19 -24.86 26.14
CA ALA A 72 18.37 -25.60 25.19
C ALA A 72 18.40 -27.12 25.48
N PRO A 73 17.24 -27.80 25.57
CA PRO A 73 17.18 -29.25 25.76
C PRO A 73 17.68 -29.99 24.52
N PRO A 74 18.29 -31.19 24.67
CA PRO A 74 18.86 -31.92 23.55
C PRO A 74 17.76 -32.38 22.58
N ALA A 75 17.87 -31.95 21.32
CA ALA A 75 17.09 -32.49 20.22
C ALA A 75 17.56 -33.92 19.93
N ALA A 76 16.58 -34.83 19.82
CA ALA A 76 16.79 -36.22 19.48
C ALA A 76 17.46 -36.38 18.11
N ASP A 77 18.23 -37.46 17.97
CA ASP A 77 19.07 -37.82 16.82
C ASP A 77 18.31 -37.69 15.48
N ALA A 78 18.67 -36.67 14.70
CA ALA A 78 18.29 -36.57 13.30
C ALA A 78 19.24 -37.42 12.47
N GLU A 79 18.76 -38.54 11.95
CA GLU A 79 19.48 -39.38 10.98
C GLU A 79 20.03 -38.54 9.82
N ALA A 80 21.31 -38.76 9.50
CA ALA A 80 21.98 -38.07 8.41
C ALA A 80 21.32 -38.41 7.06
N ILE A 81 20.87 -37.38 6.34
CA ILE A 81 20.32 -37.51 4.98
C ILE A 81 21.38 -38.10 4.04
N PRO A 82 21.06 -39.11 3.22
CA PRO A 82 22.01 -39.71 2.29
C PRO A 82 22.55 -38.68 1.29
N SER A 83 23.84 -38.76 0.96
CA SER A 83 24.55 -37.87 0.03
C SER A 83 23.97 -37.78 -1.39
N ALA A 84 23.03 -38.66 -1.74
CA ALA A 84 22.26 -38.56 -2.99
C ALA A 84 21.25 -37.38 -3.01
N TRP A 85 20.91 -36.84 -1.84
CA TRP A 85 19.92 -35.75 -1.68
C TRP A 85 20.55 -34.42 -1.30
N THR A 86 21.88 -34.34 -1.26
CA THR A 86 22.58 -33.05 -1.08
C THR A 86 22.60 -32.30 -2.40
N THR A 87 22.17 -31.04 -2.39
CA THR A 87 22.28 -30.13 -3.54
C THR A 87 23.74 -30.00 -3.98
N PRO A 88 24.07 -30.14 -5.27
CA PRO A 88 25.43 -29.90 -5.76
C PRO A 88 25.89 -28.47 -5.48
N ASP A 89 27.18 -28.32 -5.26
CA ASP A 89 27.85 -27.04 -4.97
C ASP A 89 27.55 -25.99 -6.05
N ALA A 90 27.11 -24.79 -5.64
CA ALA A 90 26.63 -23.73 -6.54
C ALA A 90 27.70 -23.27 -7.55
N ALA A 91 28.98 -23.53 -7.27
CA ALA A 91 30.09 -23.26 -8.17
C ALA A 91 30.06 -24.11 -9.47
N ALA A 92 29.52 -25.34 -9.42
CA ALA A 92 29.48 -26.24 -10.57
C ALA A 92 28.41 -25.86 -11.63
N ALA A 93 27.43 -25.03 -11.26
CA ALA A 93 26.35 -24.62 -12.16
C ALA A 93 26.77 -23.59 -13.23
N THR A 94 27.96 -22.98 -13.10
CA THR A 94 28.45 -21.93 -13.99
C THR A 94 28.90 -22.41 -15.38
N HIS A 95 29.06 -23.72 -15.58
CA HIS A 95 29.59 -24.30 -16.82
C HIS A 95 28.59 -25.21 -17.56
N SER A 96 27.32 -25.22 -17.16
CA SER A 96 26.31 -26.02 -17.85
C SER A 96 25.86 -25.32 -19.15
N PRO A 97 26.02 -25.94 -20.33
CA PRO A 97 25.51 -25.40 -21.59
C PRO A 97 23.97 -25.41 -21.67
N TYR A 98 23.30 -26.00 -20.66
CA TYR A 98 21.84 -26.00 -20.48
C TYR A 98 21.41 -25.21 -19.24
N ALA A 99 22.26 -24.32 -18.70
CA ALA A 99 21.84 -23.39 -17.67
C ALA A 99 20.70 -22.50 -18.21
N VAL A 100 19.51 -22.62 -17.62
CA VAL A 100 18.38 -21.74 -17.92
C VAL A 100 18.80 -20.29 -17.64
N PRO A 101 18.51 -19.33 -18.54
CA PRO A 101 18.80 -17.93 -18.29
C PRO A 101 18.09 -17.49 -17.00
N THR A 102 18.86 -17.22 -15.95
CA THR A 102 18.33 -16.62 -14.73
C THR A 102 18.10 -15.15 -15.02
N ALA A 103 16.89 -14.79 -15.45
CA ALA A 103 16.47 -13.41 -15.48
C ALA A 103 16.34 -12.93 -14.02
N THR A 104 17.28 -12.10 -13.58
CA THR A 104 17.05 -11.27 -12.39
C THR A 104 15.95 -10.28 -12.75
N LEU A 105 14.71 -10.61 -12.34
CA LEU A 105 13.62 -9.64 -12.31
C LEU A 105 14.03 -8.58 -11.29
N GLY A 106 14.69 -7.52 -11.74
CA GLY A 106 14.67 -6.27 -11.02
C GLY A 106 13.21 -5.86 -10.90
N GLU A 107 12.62 -6.05 -9.72
CA GLU A 107 11.24 -5.68 -9.41
C GLU A 107 10.99 -4.17 -9.40
N GLU A 108 12.01 -3.39 -9.74
CA GLU A 108 12.01 -1.95 -9.91
C GLU A 108 11.60 -1.61 -11.34
N PRO A 109 10.34 -1.16 -11.60
CA PRO A 109 10.02 -0.55 -12.88
C PRO A 109 11.03 0.58 -13.11
N ARG A 110 11.74 0.51 -14.24
CA ARG A 110 12.70 1.51 -14.68
C ARG A 110 12.01 2.87 -14.67
N PHE A 111 12.31 3.67 -13.66
CA PHE A 111 11.71 4.98 -13.44
C PHE A 111 12.15 5.91 -14.57
N VAL A 112 11.25 6.22 -15.50
CA VAL A 112 11.43 7.33 -16.43
C VAL A 112 11.06 8.61 -15.68
N GLY A 113 12.02 9.16 -14.95
CA GLY A 113 11.83 10.30 -14.05
C GLY A 113 11.61 11.66 -14.70
N ASP A 114 11.79 11.76 -16.02
CA ASP A 114 11.79 13.05 -16.73
C ASP A 114 10.50 13.31 -17.55
N GLY A 115 9.49 12.45 -17.45
CA GLY A 115 8.22 12.61 -18.16
C GLY A 115 7.16 13.43 -17.41
N GLU A 116 6.29 14.13 -18.13
CA GLU A 116 5.09 14.75 -17.55
C GLU A 116 4.19 13.68 -16.90
N VAL A 117 3.79 13.90 -15.64
CA VAL A 117 2.89 13.00 -14.90
C VAL A 117 1.48 13.58 -14.85
N VAL A 118 0.55 12.93 -15.53
CA VAL A 118 -0.85 13.34 -15.58
C VAL A 118 -1.57 12.93 -14.29
N GLN A 119 -1.80 13.92 -13.42
CA GLN A 119 -2.54 13.73 -12.17
C GLN A 119 -4.04 13.54 -12.42
N ALA A 120 -4.63 12.54 -11.76
CA ALA A 120 -6.06 12.28 -11.80
C ALA A 120 -6.81 13.32 -10.96
N GLY A 121 -7.60 14.16 -11.62
CA GLY A 121 -8.42 15.18 -10.96
C GLY A 121 -9.65 14.61 -10.25
N PHE A 122 -10.39 15.52 -9.62
CA PHE A 122 -11.58 15.22 -8.82
C PHE A 122 -12.58 14.28 -9.55
N TRP A 123 -13.02 14.62 -10.76
CA TRP A 123 -14.06 13.84 -11.46
C TRP A 123 -13.68 12.40 -11.81
N LYS A 124 -12.41 12.14 -12.19
CA LYS A 124 -11.93 10.76 -12.41
C LYS A 124 -11.98 9.95 -11.11
N ARG A 125 -11.60 10.57 -9.99
CA ARG A 125 -11.65 9.94 -8.66
C ARG A 125 -13.09 9.71 -8.21
N THR A 126 -13.97 10.69 -8.38
CA THR A 126 -15.41 10.58 -8.06
C THR A 126 -16.04 9.42 -8.82
N ALA A 127 -15.85 9.33 -10.13
CA ALA A 127 -16.37 8.22 -10.92
C ALA A 127 -15.83 6.85 -10.44
N ALA A 128 -14.54 6.76 -10.11
CA ALA A 128 -13.96 5.53 -9.57
C ALA A 128 -14.59 5.15 -8.22
N TYR A 129 -14.79 6.12 -7.31
CA TYR A 129 -15.44 5.88 -6.02
C TYR A 129 -16.91 5.48 -6.16
N LEU A 130 -17.63 5.95 -7.19
CA LEU A 130 -18.99 5.50 -7.46
C LEU A 130 -19.04 4.02 -7.85
N ILE A 131 -18.11 3.56 -8.69
CA ILE A 131 -18.00 2.14 -9.07
C ILE A 131 -17.62 1.29 -7.84
N ASP A 132 -16.55 1.70 -7.14
CA ASP A 132 -16.06 0.97 -5.98
C ASP A 132 -17.13 0.91 -4.88
N GLY A 133 -17.82 2.04 -4.63
CA GLY A 133 -18.89 2.13 -3.64
C GLY A 133 -20.08 1.23 -3.98
N MET A 134 -20.47 1.14 -5.27
CA MET A 134 -21.52 0.22 -5.70
C MET A 134 -21.09 -1.24 -5.51
N LEU A 135 -19.87 -1.60 -5.92
CA LEU A 135 -19.36 -2.97 -5.82
C LEU A 135 -19.22 -3.41 -4.36
N VAL A 136 -18.48 -2.64 -3.56
CA VAL A 136 -18.26 -2.91 -2.14
C VAL A 136 -19.59 -2.86 -1.38
N GLY A 137 -20.49 -1.94 -1.75
CA GLY A 137 -21.83 -1.83 -1.16
C GLY A 137 -22.69 -3.06 -1.41
N ILE A 138 -22.79 -3.54 -2.65
CA ILE A 138 -23.55 -4.76 -2.97
C ILE A 138 -23.00 -5.96 -2.21
N VAL A 139 -21.67 -6.16 -2.23
CA VAL A 139 -21.03 -7.26 -1.51
C VAL A 139 -21.28 -7.16 -0.01
N SER A 140 -21.17 -5.95 0.56
CA SER A 140 -21.47 -5.70 1.97
C SER A 140 -22.91 -6.07 2.31
N GLN A 141 -23.87 -5.67 1.46
CA GLN A 141 -25.28 -5.94 1.70
C GLN A 141 -25.62 -7.43 1.63
N VAL A 142 -25.02 -8.18 0.70
CA VAL A 142 -25.19 -9.63 0.64
C VAL A 142 -24.64 -10.30 1.90
N ILE A 143 -23.43 -9.92 2.32
CA ILE A 143 -22.81 -10.46 3.54
C ILE A 143 -23.66 -10.11 4.77
N GLN A 144 -24.12 -8.85 4.87
CA GLN A 144 -24.98 -8.42 5.97
C GLN A 144 -26.32 -9.15 5.98
N PHE A 145 -26.91 -9.39 4.81
CA PHE A 145 -28.13 -10.17 4.70
C PHE A 145 -27.93 -11.59 5.23
N VAL A 146 -26.80 -12.24 4.93
CA VAL A 146 -26.46 -13.57 5.46
C VAL A 146 -26.23 -13.56 6.98
N ILE A 147 -25.49 -12.58 7.50
CA ILE A 147 -25.27 -12.41 8.95
C ILE A 147 -26.62 -12.20 9.65
N MET A 148 -27.48 -11.35 9.07
CA MET A 148 -28.82 -11.08 9.59
C MET A 148 -29.69 -12.33 9.56
N LEU A 149 -29.72 -13.07 8.46
CA LEU A 149 -30.51 -14.31 8.36
C LEU A 149 -30.05 -15.35 9.38
N GLY A 150 -28.74 -15.50 9.58
CA GLY A 150 -28.19 -16.39 10.61
C GLY A 150 -28.62 -15.97 12.02
N PHE A 151 -28.56 -14.67 12.33
CA PHE A 151 -28.94 -14.14 13.63
C PHE A 151 -30.44 -14.29 13.90
N PHE A 152 -31.29 -13.80 13.00
CA PHE A 152 -32.75 -13.88 13.14
C PHE A 152 -33.28 -15.32 13.04
N GLY A 153 -32.68 -16.15 12.18
CA GLY A 153 -33.04 -17.57 12.06
C GLY A 153 -32.68 -18.37 13.31
N PHE A 154 -31.49 -18.16 13.88
CA PHE A 154 -31.07 -18.78 15.13
C PHE A 154 -31.91 -18.31 16.33
N SER A 155 -32.18 -17.00 16.42
CA SER A 155 -33.07 -16.44 17.45
C SER A 155 -34.52 -16.93 17.32
N GLY A 156 -34.99 -17.16 16.09
CA GLY A 156 -36.32 -17.71 15.80
C GLY A 156 -36.48 -19.16 16.27
N LEU A 157 -35.46 -20.00 16.10
CA LEU A 157 -35.43 -21.38 16.60
C LEU A 157 -35.44 -21.46 18.14
N GLY A 158 -34.96 -20.41 18.82
CA GLY A 158 -34.96 -20.28 20.28
C GLY A 158 -36.29 -19.85 20.92
N GLY A 159 -37.40 -19.86 20.17
CA GLY A 159 -38.75 -19.62 20.70
C GLY A 159 -39.35 -18.24 20.39
N GLY A 160 -39.04 -17.65 19.23
CA GLY A 160 -39.76 -16.46 18.73
C GLY A 160 -39.57 -15.17 19.52
N ARG A 161 -38.48 -15.04 20.30
CA ARG A 161 -38.15 -13.78 20.97
C ARG A 161 -37.78 -12.73 19.92
N THR A 162 -38.34 -11.53 20.08
CA THR A 162 -37.87 -10.34 19.36
C THR A 162 -36.36 -10.17 19.60
N PRO A 163 -35.58 -9.81 18.57
CA PRO A 163 -34.15 -9.58 18.75
C PRO A 163 -33.91 -8.53 19.84
N ASP A 164 -33.18 -8.91 20.88
CA ASP A 164 -32.79 -8.01 21.95
C ASP A 164 -31.36 -7.49 21.68
N PHE A 165 -31.28 -6.24 21.24
CA PHE A 165 -30.02 -5.56 20.94
C PHE A 165 -29.20 -5.18 22.18
N SER A 166 -29.80 -5.27 23.38
CA SER A 166 -29.10 -5.05 24.65
C SER A 166 -28.43 -6.32 25.19
N SER A 167 -28.82 -7.49 24.67
CA SER A 167 -28.19 -8.77 25.01
C SER A 167 -26.77 -8.88 24.45
N ALA A 168 -25.94 -9.75 25.03
CA ALA A 168 -24.58 -9.98 24.54
C ALA A 168 -24.54 -10.44 23.06
N SER A 169 -25.50 -11.26 22.62
CA SER A 169 -25.60 -11.69 21.22
C SER A 169 -26.07 -10.56 20.30
N GLY A 170 -26.98 -9.70 20.77
CA GLY A 170 -27.42 -8.49 20.05
C GLY A 170 -26.29 -7.48 19.89
N ILE A 171 -25.52 -7.23 20.94
CA ILE A 171 -24.33 -6.35 20.90
C ILE A 171 -23.29 -6.93 19.94
N LEU A 172 -23.00 -8.23 20.01
CA LEU A 172 -22.08 -8.89 19.08
C LEU A 172 -22.54 -8.74 17.62
N MET A 173 -23.84 -8.92 17.35
CA MET A 173 -24.41 -8.71 16.02
C MET A 173 -24.24 -7.27 15.55
N LEU A 174 -24.51 -6.26 16.41
CA LEU A 174 -24.28 -4.86 16.08
C LEU A 174 -22.81 -4.57 15.79
N VAL A 175 -21.89 -5.07 16.63
CA VAL A 175 -20.45 -4.91 16.41
C VAL A 175 -20.05 -5.50 15.06
N LEU A 176 -20.49 -6.73 14.74
CA LEU A 176 -20.20 -7.35 13.45
C LEU A 176 -20.85 -6.60 12.28
N ALA A 177 -22.06 -6.07 12.46
CA ALA A 177 -22.77 -5.30 11.45
C ALA A 177 -21.98 -4.04 11.01
N TYR A 178 -21.25 -3.40 11.93
CA TYR A 178 -20.41 -2.24 11.61
C TYR A 178 -18.96 -2.61 11.28
N LEU A 179 -18.38 -3.57 12.01
CA LEU A 179 -16.97 -3.94 11.88
C LEU A 179 -16.69 -4.67 10.55
N VAL A 180 -17.59 -5.56 10.12
CA VAL A 180 -17.36 -6.36 8.90
C VAL A 180 -17.29 -5.49 7.64
N PRO A 181 -18.25 -4.57 7.36
CA PRO A 181 -18.15 -3.70 6.19
C PRO A 181 -16.96 -2.73 6.27
N LEU A 182 -16.64 -2.26 7.48
CA LEU A 182 -15.49 -1.39 7.72
C LEU A 182 -14.18 -2.11 7.39
N ALA A 183 -13.98 -3.30 7.95
CA ALA A 183 -12.79 -4.12 7.72
C ALA A 183 -12.69 -4.56 6.26
N MET A 184 -13.80 -4.99 5.65
CA MET A 184 -13.84 -5.37 4.25
C MET A 184 -13.46 -4.21 3.33
N SER A 185 -13.96 -3.01 3.59
CA SER A 185 -13.62 -1.82 2.80
C SER A 185 -12.15 -1.44 2.99
N ALA A 186 -11.65 -1.45 4.23
CA ALA A 186 -10.25 -1.16 4.53
C ALA A 186 -9.31 -2.15 3.82
N LEU A 187 -9.63 -3.45 3.85
CA LEU A 187 -8.89 -4.50 3.16
C LEU A 187 -8.99 -4.36 1.64
N TYR A 188 -10.19 -4.11 1.10
CA TYR A 188 -10.39 -3.89 -0.33
C TYR A 188 -9.51 -2.75 -0.85
N PHE A 189 -9.62 -1.55 -0.27
CA PHE A 189 -8.81 -0.42 -0.70
C PHE A 189 -7.32 -0.62 -0.40
N GLY A 190 -6.98 -1.18 0.77
CA GLY A 190 -5.60 -1.41 1.18
C GLY A 190 -4.85 -2.38 0.26
N LEU A 191 -5.43 -3.55 0.02
CA LEU A 191 -4.83 -4.60 -0.80
C LEU A 191 -4.79 -4.21 -2.27
N PHE A 192 -5.87 -3.65 -2.83
CA PHE A 192 -5.88 -3.30 -4.26
C PHE A 192 -4.90 -2.17 -4.58
N HIS A 193 -4.77 -1.15 -3.73
CA HIS A 193 -3.79 -0.09 -3.98
C HIS A 193 -2.34 -0.57 -3.81
N ALA A 194 -2.08 -1.56 -2.95
CA ALA A 194 -0.76 -2.16 -2.81
C ALA A 194 -0.45 -3.24 -3.85
N SER A 195 -1.47 -3.72 -4.58
CA SER A 195 -1.30 -4.74 -5.63
C SER A 195 -0.45 -4.24 -6.80
N THR A 196 -0.05 -5.17 -7.68
CA THR A 196 0.66 -4.85 -8.92
C THR A 196 -0.11 -3.90 -9.84
N LYS A 197 -1.43 -3.84 -9.74
CA LYS A 197 -2.29 -2.93 -10.49
C LYS A 197 -2.39 -1.54 -9.86
N GLN A 198 -2.06 -1.41 -8.58
CA GLN A 198 -2.09 -0.16 -7.80
C GLN A 198 -3.45 0.57 -7.83
N ALA A 199 -4.52 -0.16 -8.13
CA ALA A 199 -5.82 0.42 -8.44
C ALA A 199 -6.91 -0.55 -8.00
N THR A 200 -7.98 -0.01 -7.41
CA THR A 200 -9.23 -0.73 -7.19
C THR A 200 -9.95 -1.00 -8.51
N LEU A 201 -11.01 -1.83 -8.48
CA LEU A 201 -11.77 -2.16 -9.70
C LEU A 201 -12.35 -0.92 -10.37
N GLY A 202 -12.88 0.03 -9.59
CA GLY A 202 -13.34 1.31 -10.10
C GLY A 202 -12.22 2.13 -10.73
N LYS A 203 -11.07 2.22 -10.06
CA LYS A 203 -9.90 2.95 -10.60
C LYS A 203 -9.34 2.31 -11.86
N MET A 204 -9.34 0.99 -11.96
CA MET A 204 -8.96 0.26 -13.17
C MET A 204 -9.92 0.55 -14.33
N ALA A 205 -11.23 0.58 -14.08
CA ALA A 205 -12.23 0.92 -15.09
C ALA A 205 -12.10 2.36 -15.60
N ILE A 206 -11.72 3.30 -14.73
CA ILE A 206 -11.47 4.70 -15.10
C ILE A 206 -10.09 4.91 -15.75
N GLY A 207 -9.13 4.02 -15.48
CA GLY A 207 -7.77 4.10 -15.99
C GLY A 207 -6.84 4.99 -15.16
N ILE A 208 -7.00 4.95 -13.84
CA ILE A 208 -6.14 5.67 -12.89
C ILE A 208 -5.55 4.70 -11.85
N LYS A 209 -4.43 5.05 -11.23
CA LYS A 209 -3.76 4.24 -10.21
C LYS A 209 -3.18 5.09 -9.08
N VAL A 210 -2.85 4.46 -7.96
CA VAL A 210 -2.32 5.09 -6.76
C VAL A 210 -0.85 4.75 -6.57
N VAL A 211 -0.02 5.78 -6.48
CA VAL A 211 1.42 5.67 -6.28
C VAL A 211 1.84 6.48 -5.04
N ARG A 212 3.07 6.28 -4.58
CA ARG A 212 3.72 7.24 -3.69
C ARG A 212 4.08 8.52 -4.44
N THR A 213 4.45 9.58 -3.70
CA THR A 213 4.91 10.84 -4.28
C THR A 213 6.17 10.70 -5.13
N ASP A 214 7.00 9.71 -4.83
CA ASP A 214 8.17 9.30 -5.62
C ASP A 214 7.81 8.36 -6.81
N GLY A 215 6.52 8.03 -6.99
CA GLY A 215 6.04 7.12 -8.04
C GLY A 215 6.07 5.64 -7.68
N SER A 216 6.69 5.25 -6.56
CA SER A 216 6.78 3.85 -6.14
C SER A 216 5.42 3.26 -5.73
N ARG A 217 5.39 1.92 -5.62
CA ARG A 217 4.21 1.19 -5.13
C ARG A 217 3.94 1.50 -3.66
N ILE A 218 2.66 1.61 -3.30
CA ILE A 218 2.29 1.84 -1.90
C ILE A 218 2.24 0.51 -1.14
N SER A 219 2.55 0.53 0.15
CA SER A 219 2.39 -0.65 1.02
C SER A 219 0.93 -0.86 1.44
N VAL A 220 0.59 -2.09 1.82
CA VAL A 220 -0.76 -2.45 2.31
C VAL A 220 -1.16 -1.58 3.50
N GLY A 221 -0.27 -1.43 4.50
CA GLY A 221 -0.53 -0.61 5.69
C GLY A 221 -0.83 0.85 5.34
N ARG A 222 -0.12 1.40 4.34
CA ARG A 222 -0.40 2.75 3.87
C ARG A 222 -1.69 2.85 3.07
N GLY A 223 -2.03 1.81 2.30
CA GLY A 223 -3.33 1.70 1.63
C GLY A 223 -4.50 1.67 2.62
N ILE A 224 -4.36 0.93 3.73
CA ILE A 224 -5.34 0.90 4.83
C ILE A 224 -5.43 2.26 5.52
N GLY A 225 -4.29 2.87 5.87
CA GLY A 225 -4.25 4.21 6.47
C GLY A 225 -4.93 5.26 5.57
N ARG A 226 -4.72 5.15 4.25
CA ARG A 226 -5.37 5.99 3.25
C ARG A 226 -6.89 5.82 3.24
N TYR A 227 -7.42 4.60 3.49
CA TYR A 227 -8.85 4.38 3.64
C TYR A 227 -9.42 5.06 4.90
N PHE A 228 -8.71 5.03 6.02
CA PHE A 228 -9.13 5.79 7.20
C PHE A 228 -9.03 7.31 7.00
N GLY A 229 -8.01 7.79 6.28
CA GLY A 229 -7.96 9.19 5.82
C GLY A 229 -9.14 9.54 4.91
N PHE A 230 -9.58 8.60 4.06
CA PHE A 230 -10.77 8.76 3.22
C PHE A 230 -12.02 8.90 4.09
N LEU A 231 -12.19 8.07 5.13
CA LEU A 231 -13.29 8.20 6.09
C LEU A 231 -13.25 9.56 6.80
N LEU A 232 -12.07 10.01 7.24
CA LEU A 232 -11.89 11.34 7.83
C LEU A 232 -12.28 12.46 6.84
N SER A 233 -11.94 12.29 5.56
CA SER A 233 -12.34 13.23 4.50
C SER A 233 -13.87 13.32 4.38
N SER A 234 -14.59 12.20 4.55
CA SER A 234 -16.06 12.19 4.59
C SER A 234 -16.63 12.92 5.80
N LEU A 235 -16.00 12.76 6.98
CA LEU A 235 -16.42 13.45 8.22
C LEU A 235 -16.26 14.98 8.12
N THR A 236 -15.31 15.47 7.33
CA THR A 236 -15.12 16.91 7.06
C THR A 236 -16.12 17.49 6.04
N LEU A 237 -17.36 16.97 6.00
CA LEU A 237 -18.40 17.38 5.04
C LEU A 237 -17.93 17.34 3.57
N PHE A 238 -17.14 16.31 3.24
CA PHE A 238 -16.52 16.10 1.94
C PHE A 238 -15.49 17.15 1.48
N ILE A 239 -15.13 18.12 2.33
CA ILE A 239 -14.12 19.14 2.01
C ILE A 239 -12.77 18.48 1.68
N GLY A 240 -12.39 17.45 2.44
CA GLY A 240 -11.16 16.69 2.17
C GLY A 240 -11.09 16.06 0.77
N PHE A 241 -12.24 15.77 0.14
CA PHE A 241 -12.30 15.31 -1.26
C PHE A 241 -12.17 16.44 -2.26
N LEU A 242 -12.85 17.56 -1.99
CA LEU A 242 -12.85 18.74 -2.85
C LEU A 242 -11.46 19.36 -3.01
N MET A 243 -10.57 19.18 -2.04
CA MET A 243 -9.16 19.59 -2.15
C MET A 243 -8.46 19.06 -3.42
N ALA A 244 -8.83 17.88 -3.92
CA ALA A 244 -8.26 17.34 -5.15
C ALA A 244 -8.61 18.15 -6.41
N ALA A 245 -9.61 19.04 -6.34
CA ALA A 245 -9.96 19.95 -7.43
C ALA A 245 -9.10 21.22 -7.45
N PHE A 246 -8.52 21.63 -6.32
CA PHE A 246 -7.88 22.93 -6.16
C PHE A 246 -6.37 22.87 -5.89
N THR A 247 -5.86 21.71 -5.48
CA THR A 247 -4.43 21.53 -5.17
C THR A 247 -3.61 21.32 -6.43
N GLU A 248 -2.38 21.84 -6.45
CA GLU A 248 -1.48 21.78 -7.61
C GLU A 248 -1.24 20.35 -8.11
N ARG A 249 -1.02 19.41 -7.17
CA ARG A 249 -0.84 17.98 -7.46
C ARG A 249 -2.15 17.19 -7.46
N LYS A 250 -3.30 17.86 -7.41
CA LYS A 250 -4.66 17.26 -7.35
C LYS A 250 -4.82 16.22 -6.23
N GLN A 251 -4.24 16.51 -5.07
CA GLN A 251 -4.27 15.67 -3.87
C GLN A 251 -5.49 15.98 -3.00
N ALA A 252 -6.17 14.91 -2.55
CA ALA A 252 -7.17 14.98 -1.49
C ALA A 252 -6.50 14.93 -0.10
N LEU A 253 -7.25 15.23 0.98
CA LEU A 253 -6.72 15.18 2.35
C LEU A 253 -6.09 13.82 2.68
N HIS A 254 -6.77 12.73 2.34
CA HIS A 254 -6.26 11.38 2.54
C HIS A 254 -5.05 11.01 1.68
N ASP A 255 -4.83 11.75 0.57
CA ASP A 255 -3.60 11.61 -0.22
C ASP A 255 -2.41 12.21 0.52
N MET A 256 -2.60 13.42 1.05
CA MET A 256 -1.57 14.18 1.76
C MET A 256 -1.17 13.48 3.06
N LEU A 257 -2.16 13.05 3.85
CA LEU A 257 -1.94 12.33 5.11
C LEU A 257 -1.12 11.06 4.90
N CYS A 258 -1.30 10.41 3.76
CA CYS A 258 -0.66 9.16 3.44
C CYS A 258 0.36 9.32 2.30
N ASP A 259 0.92 10.52 2.05
CA ASP A 259 1.98 10.80 1.08
C ASP A 259 1.79 10.10 -0.30
N THR A 260 0.55 10.05 -0.79
CA THR A 260 0.14 9.33 -2.00
C THR A 260 -0.25 10.28 -3.13
N LEU A 261 -0.17 9.82 -4.37
CA LEU A 261 -0.69 10.48 -5.55
C LEU A 261 -1.61 9.54 -6.33
N VAL A 262 -2.56 10.11 -7.07
CA VAL A 262 -3.37 9.34 -8.01
C VAL A 262 -3.14 9.89 -9.40
N VAL A 263 -2.66 9.03 -10.26
CA VAL A 263 -2.14 9.36 -11.59
C VAL A 263 -2.84 8.53 -12.65
N ASP A 264 -2.66 8.90 -13.91
CA ASP A 264 -3.07 8.06 -15.04
C ASP A 264 -2.39 6.68 -14.96
N LYS A 265 -3.07 5.63 -15.45
CA LYS A 265 -2.54 4.26 -15.40
C LYS A 265 -1.17 4.10 -16.09
N TRP A 266 -0.90 4.92 -17.11
CA TRP A 266 0.34 4.89 -17.88
C TRP A 266 1.45 5.77 -17.29
N ALA A 267 1.18 6.55 -16.24
CA ALA A 267 2.22 7.30 -15.54
C ALA A 267 3.25 6.33 -14.94
N TYR A 268 4.54 6.67 -14.99
CA TYR A 268 5.64 5.83 -14.48
C TYR A 268 5.68 4.42 -15.11
N THR A 269 5.35 4.32 -16.39
CA THR A 269 5.51 3.10 -17.20
C THR A 269 6.41 3.38 -18.40
N ASP A 270 6.75 2.36 -19.17
CA ASP A 270 7.55 2.51 -20.39
C ASP A 270 6.88 3.35 -21.49
N HIS A 271 5.55 3.50 -21.43
CA HIS A 271 4.74 4.26 -22.39
C HIS A 271 4.02 5.47 -21.76
N PRO A 272 4.74 6.47 -21.22
CA PRO A 272 4.12 7.65 -20.61
C PRO A 272 3.34 8.52 -21.61
N GLU A 273 3.56 8.36 -22.91
CA GLU A 273 2.83 9.05 -23.99
C GLU A 273 1.36 8.62 -24.11
N TRP A 274 0.97 7.49 -23.50
CA TRP A 274 -0.42 7.00 -23.53
C TRP A 274 -1.31 7.61 -22.44
N GLN A 275 -0.75 8.46 -21.58
CA GLN A 275 -1.49 9.15 -20.53
C GLN A 275 -2.62 10.01 -21.09
N GLN A 276 -3.75 10.07 -20.39
CA GLN A 276 -4.94 10.77 -20.86
C GLN A 276 -5.25 11.98 -19.98
N HIS A 277 -5.11 13.20 -20.51
CA HIS A 277 -5.50 14.43 -19.79
C HIS A 277 -7.02 14.58 -19.67
N LYS A 278 -7.78 14.09 -20.64
CA LYS A 278 -9.24 14.23 -20.71
C LYS A 278 -9.96 13.16 -19.88
N LEU A 279 -11.25 13.38 -19.63
CA LEU A 279 -12.13 12.37 -19.06
C LEU A 279 -12.40 11.28 -20.10
N GLY A 280 -12.24 10.01 -19.71
CA GLY A 280 -12.56 8.89 -20.58
C GLY A 280 -14.07 8.69 -20.71
N THR A 281 -14.51 7.97 -21.75
CA THR A 281 -15.93 7.66 -21.99
C THR A 281 -16.61 7.03 -20.77
N VAL A 282 -15.94 6.06 -20.14
CA VAL A 282 -16.46 5.38 -18.94
C VAL A 282 -16.71 6.38 -17.81
N THR A 283 -15.79 7.32 -17.59
CA THR A 283 -15.94 8.38 -16.58
C THR A 283 -17.18 9.24 -16.86
N VAL A 284 -17.36 9.70 -18.09
CA VAL A 284 -18.47 10.56 -18.47
C VAL A 284 -19.81 9.83 -18.32
N VAL A 285 -19.89 8.58 -18.78
CA VAL A 285 -21.10 7.76 -18.68
C VAL A 285 -21.50 7.57 -17.22
N ILE A 286 -20.56 7.20 -16.35
CA ILE A 286 -20.85 6.94 -14.94
C ILE A 286 -21.30 8.20 -14.21
N LEU A 287 -20.63 9.33 -14.44
CA LEU A 287 -21.04 10.60 -13.84
C LEU A 287 -22.41 11.05 -14.35
N SER A 288 -22.72 10.81 -15.62
CA SER A 288 -24.03 11.14 -16.21
C SER A 288 -25.14 10.29 -15.62
N LEU A 289 -24.95 8.96 -15.56
CA LEU A 289 -25.92 8.03 -14.96
C LEU A 289 -26.16 8.35 -13.48
N PHE A 290 -25.10 8.61 -12.73
CA PHE A 290 -25.23 8.98 -11.32
C PHE A 290 -25.92 10.34 -11.15
N GLY A 291 -25.60 11.33 -11.99
CA GLY A 291 -26.26 12.63 -11.99
C GLY A 291 -27.76 12.52 -12.25
N VAL A 292 -28.16 11.76 -13.27
CA VAL A 292 -29.59 11.49 -13.57
C VAL A 292 -30.26 10.77 -12.41
N LEU A 293 -29.64 9.73 -11.85
CA LEU A 293 -30.16 9.02 -10.69
C LEU A 293 -30.38 9.96 -9.50
N MET A 294 -29.43 10.85 -9.20
CA MET A 294 -29.57 11.83 -8.13
C MET A 294 -30.74 12.79 -8.37
N VAL A 295 -30.92 13.29 -9.60
CA VAL A 295 -32.08 14.14 -9.94
C VAL A 295 -33.39 13.39 -9.70
N VAL A 296 -33.49 12.13 -10.14
CA VAL A 296 -34.67 11.30 -9.92
C VAL A 296 -34.94 11.11 -8.42
N VAL A 297 -33.91 10.77 -7.64
CA VAL A 297 -34.05 10.60 -6.18
C VAL A 297 -34.51 11.89 -5.51
N VAL A 298 -33.95 13.05 -5.88
CA VAL A 298 -34.37 14.34 -5.33
C VAL A 298 -35.83 14.64 -5.67
N LEU A 299 -36.25 14.42 -6.92
CA LEU A 299 -37.65 14.61 -7.32
C LEU A 299 -38.60 13.68 -6.56
N LEU A 300 -38.21 12.42 -6.35
CA LEU A 300 -38.98 11.47 -5.54
C LEU A 300 -39.08 11.92 -4.08
N VAL A 301 -37.98 12.38 -3.49
CA VAL A 301 -37.98 12.89 -2.11
C VAL A 301 -38.88 14.13 -1.99
N LEU A 302 -38.80 15.08 -2.93
CA LEU A 302 -39.66 16.26 -2.95
C LEU A 302 -41.14 15.89 -3.13
N LEU A 303 -41.43 14.91 -3.98
CA LEU A 303 -42.78 14.37 -4.15
C LEU A 303 -43.29 13.72 -2.85
N LEU A 304 -42.47 12.92 -2.17
CA LEU A 304 -42.84 12.30 -0.90
C LEU A 304 -43.08 13.34 0.20
N ILE A 305 -42.26 14.38 0.27
CA ILE A 305 -42.46 15.52 1.19
C ILE A 305 -43.77 16.24 0.85
N GLY A 306 -44.03 16.49 -0.43
CA GLY A 306 -45.28 17.11 -0.89
C GLY A 306 -46.51 16.28 -0.55
N VAL A 307 -46.47 14.97 -0.78
CA VAL A 307 -47.55 14.03 -0.39
C VAL A 307 -47.74 14.05 1.12
N ALA A 308 -46.67 13.94 1.91
CA ALA A 308 -46.73 13.97 3.37
C ALA A 308 -47.25 15.30 3.93
N ALA A 309 -46.94 16.43 3.28
CA ALA A 309 -47.45 17.75 3.64
C ALA A 309 -48.92 17.97 3.22
N SER A 310 -49.36 17.32 2.13
CA SER A 310 -50.75 17.37 1.64
C SER A 310 -51.69 16.39 2.36
N GLY A 311 -51.12 15.35 2.99
CA GLY A 311 -51.85 14.43 3.86
C GLY A 311 -52.30 15.15 5.12
N SER A 312 -53.58 15.51 5.18
CA SER A 312 -54.24 15.93 6.41
C SER A 312 -53.98 14.91 7.51
N TRP A 313 -53.24 15.29 8.53
CA TRP A 313 -53.18 14.56 9.80
C TRP A 313 -54.58 14.65 10.42
N HIS A 314 -55.38 13.61 10.18
CA HIS A 314 -56.63 13.32 10.87
C HIS A 314 -56.47 12.03 11.65
#